data_AF-A0A7J5YCI7-F1
#
_entry.id   AF-A0A7J5YCI7-F1
#
_cell.length_a   1.000
_cell.length_b   1.000
_cell.length_c   1.000
_cell.angle_alpha   90.00
_cell.angle_beta   90.00
_cell.angle_gamma   90.00
#
_symmetry.space_group_name_H-M   'P 1'
#
loop_
_entity.id
_entity.type
_entity.pdbx_description
1 polymer ?
#
loop_
_entity_poly.entity_id
_entity_poly.type
_entity_poly.pdbx_seq_one_letter_code
_entity_poly.pdbx_strand_id
1 'polypeptide(L)'
;MWGEIDPPVKTQPNLCESKDEPELPEENGVTFSQICGFHRPADTQSTCVNDMVEAIARSGSSVCLKPQDLSVFAHVSSDPRVLHYGKVIERRAAAFTNRTRVRNQRYAALRALQEGGEYFSDEQMRIREPLLYEQYIGQYLTDEEVLARSQESMLDDAQGGPGAPAGNKGGLTQLLLNSYQELITAQQKDWEPTAEEKALLREEFIGQMHQRFLDGKDKDINYSEVDENPDYDNLDIVSRDERIIL
;
A
#
# COMPACT_ATOMS: atom_id res chain seq x y z
N MET A 1 19.17 18.75 39.13
CA MET A 1 18.26 19.92 39.09
C MET A 1 16.98 19.44 38.44
N TRP A 2 15.99 19.06 39.25
CA TRP A 2 14.67 18.70 38.76
C TRP A 2 13.84 19.98 38.72
N GLY A 3 13.36 20.36 37.54
CA GLY A 3 12.49 21.52 37.36
C GLY A 3 11.06 21.18 37.76
N GLU A 4 10.54 21.94 38.71
CA GLU A 4 9.14 21.93 39.15
C GLU A 4 8.22 22.34 37.98
N ILE A 5 7.17 21.57 37.74
CA ILE A 5 6.10 21.91 36.81
C ILE A 5 4.92 22.37 37.66
N ASP A 6 4.50 23.63 37.48
CA ASP A 6 3.35 24.20 38.18
C ASP A 6 2.04 23.49 37.82
N PRO A 7 1.10 23.34 38.77
CA PRO A 7 -0.21 22.75 38.51
C PRO A 7 -1.15 23.73 37.79
N PRO A 8 -2.15 23.23 37.03
CA PRO A 8 -3.02 24.08 36.24
C PRO A 8 -4.02 24.87 37.10
N VAL A 9 -4.17 26.15 36.76
CA VAL A 9 -5.16 27.09 37.33
C VAL A 9 -6.58 26.64 37.01
N LYS A 10 -7.41 26.51 38.04
CA LYS A 10 -8.87 26.36 37.93
C LYS A 10 -9.51 27.73 37.75
N THR A 11 -10.27 27.91 36.67
CA THR A 11 -11.18 29.06 36.52
C THR A 11 -12.59 28.63 36.93
N GLN A 12 -13.12 29.27 37.96
CA GLN A 12 -14.51 29.16 38.41
C GLN A 12 -15.42 30.20 37.71
N PRO A 13 -16.76 30.03 37.80
CA PRO A 13 -17.71 30.57 36.84
C PRO A 13 -18.14 31.99 37.17
N ASN A 14 -18.40 32.78 36.14
CA ASN A 14 -18.93 34.13 36.23
C ASN A 14 -20.45 34.12 35.99
N LEU A 15 -21.19 34.30 37.08
CA LEU A 15 -22.60 34.68 37.13
C LEU A 15 -22.66 36.20 37.35
N CYS A 16 -23.37 36.93 36.49
CA CYS A 16 -23.91 38.24 36.87
C CYS A 16 -25.24 38.45 36.16
N GLU A 17 -26.31 38.45 36.96
CA GLU A 17 -27.67 38.81 36.61
C GLU A 17 -27.79 40.33 36.44
N SER A 18 -28.64 40.77 35.50
CA SER A 18 -29.69 41.75 35.81
C SER A 18 -30.75 41.80 34.70
N LYS A 19 -31.99 41.68 35.17
CA LYS A 19 -33.31 41.70 34.52
C LYS A 19 -33.54 42.93 33.63
N ASP A 20 -34.38 42.77 32.62
CA ASP A 20 -35.63 43.54 32.46
C ASP A 20 -36.47 42.96 31.29
N GLU A 21 -37.67 42.46 31.60
CA GLU A 21 -38.73 42.19 30.61
C GLU A 21 -39.45 43.49 30.24
N PRO A 22 -39.98 43.58 29.01
CA PRO A 22 -41.44 43.56 28.90
C PRO A 22 -42.02 42.89 27.64
N GLU A 23 -43.17 42.22 27.86
CA GLU A 23 -44.40 42.06 27.06
C GLU A 23 -44.37 41.91 25.51
N LEU A 24 -45.12 40.88 25.05
CA LEU A 24 -45.45 40.47 23.68
C LEU A 24 -46.17 41.58 22.86
N PRO A 25 -46.14 41.50 21.51
CA PRO A 25 -47.24 40.80 20.84
C PRO A 25 -46.82 39.93 19.64
N GLU A 26 -47.68 38.95 19.35
CA GLU A 26 -47.76 38.22 18.08
C GLU A 26 -48.05 39.19 16.91
N GLU A 27 -47.50 38.89 15.72
CA GLU A 27 -48.15 38.96 14.40
C GLU A 27 -47.12 39.13 13.26
N ASN A 28 -47.12 38.12 12.39
CA ASN A 28 -47.04 38.14 10.93
C ASN A 28 -46.66 39.45 10.22
N GLY A 29 -45.64 39.34 9.36
CA GLY A 29 -45.44 40.20 8.19
C GLY A 29 -45.33 39.35 6.93
N VAL A 30 -46.48 38.95 6.38
CA VAL A 30 -46.64 38.41 5.01
C VAL A 30 -46.66 39.61 4.06
N THR A 31 -45.91 39.64 2.97
CA THR A 31 -46.33 39.33 1.59
C THR A 31 -45.27 39.94 0.67
N PHE A 32 -44.86 39.29 -0.42
CA PHE A 32 -45.48 39.39 -1.74
C PHE A 32 -44.59 38.50 -2.64
N SER A 33 -45.00 37.64 -3.55
CA SER A 33 -46.26 37.11 -4.07
C SER A 33 -45.77 35.89 -4.87
N GLN A 34 -46.24 34.66 -4.61
CA GLN A 34 -47.36 34.09 -5.35
C GLN A 34 -47.14 34.25 -6.88
N ILE A 35 -46.87 33.21 -7.66
CA ILE A 35 -47.69 32.03 -7.98
C ILE A 35 -46.81 31.26 -8.98
N CYS A 36 -46.55 29.97 -8.82
CA CYS A 36 -47.39 28.93 -9.41
C CYS A 36 -47.31 27.66 -8.55
N GLY A 37 -48.37 27.38 -7.79
CA GLY A 37 -48.78 26.01 -7.64
C GLY A 37 -49.53 25.63 -8.91
N PHE A 38 -49.24 24.46 -9.49
CA PHE A 38 -50.24 23.61 -10.11
C PHE A 38 -49.65 22.22 -10.40
N HIS A 39 -50.35 21.22 -9.88
CA HIS A 39 -50.24 19.78 -10.16
C HIS A 39 -48.93 19.06 -9.85
N ARG A 40 -49.01 18.22 -8.81
CA ARG A 40 -48.28 16.96 -8.65
C ARG A 40 -48.14 16.23 -10.00
N PRO A 41 -46.91 16.02 -10.51
CA PRO A 41 -46.60 14.93 -11.42
C PRO A 41 -45.72 13.92 -10.67
N ALA A 42 -46.03 12.64 -10.78
CA ALA A 42 -45.46 11.59 -9.93
C ALA A 42 -43.98 11.24 -10.20
N ASP A 43 -43.25 11.97 -11.05
CA ASP A 43 -42.05 11.40 -11.69
C ASP A 43 -40.74 12.22 -11.60
N THR A 44 -40.68 13.34 -10.87
CA THR A 44 -39.49 14.23 -10.87
C THR A 44 -38.52 14.07 -9.69
N GLN A 45 -38.80 13.21 -8.71
CA GLN A 45 -37.81 12.87 -7.66
C GLN A 45 -36.83 11.77 -8.08
N SER A 46 -37.17 11.00 -9.12
CA SER A 46 -36.38 9.86 -9.61
C SER A 46 -35.11 10.32 -10.35
N THR A 47 -35.18 11.43 -11.09
CA THR A 47 -34.04 11.89 -11.90
C THR A 47 -32.87 12.40 -11.06
N CYS A 48 -33.10 13.13 -9.96
CA CYS A 48 -32.01 13.64 -9.14
C CYS A 48 -31.26 12.53 -8.38
N VAL A 49 -31.96 11.50 -7.92
CA VAL A 49 -31.34 10.32 -7.28
C VAL A 49 -30.58 9.52 -8.34
N ASN A 50 -31.14 9.37 -9.54
CA ASN A 50 -30.49 8.67 -10.64
C ASN A 50 -29.21 9.38 -11.11
N ASP A 51 -29.24 10.71 -11.23
CA ASP A 51 -28.08 11.52 -11.60
C ASP A 51 -27.00 11.49 -10.51
N MET A 52 -27.41 11.45 -9.23
CA MET A 52 -26.51 11.32 -8.08
C MET A 52 -25.83 9.94 -8.03
N VAL A 53 -26.57 8.86 -8.26
CA VAL A 53 -26.02 7.49 -8.33
C VAL A 53 -25.06 7.34 -9.51
N GLU A 54 -25.41 7.91 -10.67
CA GLU A 54 -24.56 7.89 -11.86
C GLU A 54 -23.26 8.71 -11.65
N ALA A 55 -23.35 9.86 -10.99
CA ALA A 55 -22.19 10.67 -10.63
C ALA A 55 -21.27 9.96 -9.62
N ILE A 56 -21.82 9.27 -8.61
CA ILE A 56 -21.04 8.47 -7.65
C ILE A 56 -20.35 7.29 -8.36
N ALA A 57 -21.07 6.59 -9.25
CA ALA A 57 -20.51 5.47 -9.99
C ALA A 57 -19.42 5.87 -11.00
N ARG A 58 -19.49 7.09 -11.57
CA ARG A 58 -18.54 7.62 -12.56
C ARG A 58 -17.36 8.39 -11.96
N SER A 59 -17.53 9.06 -10.82
CA SER A 59 -16.52 9.97 -10.25
C SER A 59 -15.32 9.27 -9.61
N GLY A 60 -15.43 7.98 -9.29
CA GLY A 60 -14.34 7.24 -8.62
C GLY A 60 -13.99 7.77 -7.23
N SER A 61 -14.83 8.66 -6.65
CA SER A 61 -14.63 9.28 -5.34
C SER A 61 -15.42 8.58 -4.23
N SER A 62 -14.89 8.66 -3.01
CA SER A 62 -15.08 7.78 -1.84
C SER A 62 -16.45 7.86 -1.15
N VAL A 63 -17.51 7.40 -1.80
CA VAL A 63 -18.64 6.78 -1.09
C VAL A 63 -18.78 5.37 -1.62
N CYS A 64 -17.97 4.45 -1.09
CA CYS A 64 -18.05 3.03 -1.40
C CYS A 64 -19.35 2.47 -0.80
N LEU A 65 -20.43 2.53 -1.56
CA LEU A 65 -21.67 1.81 -1.23
C LEU A 65 -21.31 0.34 -1.03
N LYS A 66 -21.60 -0.20 0.14
CA LYS A 66 -21.40 -1.60 0.43
C LYS A 66 -22.61 -2.40 -0.05
N PRO A 67 -22.49 -3.73 -0.24
CA PRO A 67 -23.64 -4.56 -0.59
C PRO A 67 -24.81 -4.44 0.41
N GLN A 68 -24.53 -4.10 1.68
CA GLN A 68 -25.57 -3.88 2.69
C GLN A 68 -26.43 -2.63 2.41
N ASP A 69 -25.88 -1.63 1.72
CA ASP A 69 -26.57 -0.36 1.42
C ASP A 69 -27.55 -0.49 0.25
N LEU A 70 -27.53 -1.61 -0.48
CA LEU A 70 -28.48 -1.89 -1.56
C LEU A 70 -29.93 -1.98 -1.07
N SER A 71 -30.12 -2.30 0.21
CA SER A 71 -31.43 -2.34 0.86
C SER A 71 -32.16 -0.99 0.84
N VAL A 72 -31.43 0.13 0.86
CA VAL A 72 -31.97 1.49 0.77
C VAL A 72 -32.68 1.71 -0.58
N PHE A 73 -32.22 1.04 -1.64
CA PHE A 73 -32.76 1.16 -3.00
C PHE A 73 -33.85 0.13 -3.31
N ALA A 74 -34.36 -0.61 -2.33
CA ALA A 74 -35.42 -1.61 -2.55
C ALA A 74 -36.66 -1.02 -3.26
N HIS A 75 -36.97 0.24 -2.98
CA HIS A 75 -38.09 0.99 -3.57
C HIS A 75 -37.91 1.32 -5.07
N VAL A 76 -36.67 1.31 -5.58
CA VAL A 76 -36.33 1.53 -7.00
C VAL A 76 -35.70 0.29 -7.66
N SER A 77 -35.84 -0.89 -7.03
CA SER A 77 -35.25 -2.16 -7.52
C SER A 77 -35.73 -2.60 -8.91
N SER A 78 -36.84 -2.05 -9.40
CA SER A 78 -37.34 -2.28 -10.75
C SER A 78 -36.59 -1.48 -11.83
N ASP A 79 -35.81 -0.46 -11.45
CA ASP A 79 -35.02 0.32 -12.40
C ASP A 79 -33.81 -0.51 -12.89
N PRO A 80 -33.68 -0.77 -14.21
CA PRO A 80 -32.57 -1.53 -14.76
C PRO A 80 -31.18 -0.93 -14.45
N ARG A 81 -31.09 0.38 -14.22
CA ARG A 81 -29.83 1.06 -13.86
C ARG A 81 -29.40 0.72 -12.44
N VAL A 82 -30.35 0.70 -11.50
CA VAL A 82 -30.10 0.32 -10.10
C VAL A 82 -29.64 -1.14 -10.03
N LEU A 83 -30.28 -2.04 -10.80
CA LEU A 83 -29.84 -3.43 -10.92
C LEU A 83 -28.42 -3.56 -11.52
N HIS A 84 -28.09 -2.75 -12.53
CA HIS A 84 -26.76 -2.72 -13.12
C HIS A 84 -25.71 -2.28 -12.10
N TYR A 85 -25.93 -1.15 -11.42
CA TYR A 85 -24.98 -0.62 -10.44
C TYR A 85 -24.88 -1.49 -9.19
N GLY A 86 -25.97 -2.13 -8.73
CA GLY A 86 -25.93 -3.13 -7.66
C GLY A 86 -24.98 -4.28 -7.99
N LYS A 87 -25.07 -4.84 -9.20
CA LYS A 87 -24.12 -5.88 -9.67
C LYS A 87 -22.68 -5.39 -9.77
N VAL A 88 -22.46 -4.10 -10.07
CA VAL A 88 -21.11 -3.51 -10.10
C VAL A 88 -20.57 -3.39 -8.68
N ILE A 89 -21.39 -2.97 -7.72
CA ILE A 89 -21.05 -2.86 -6.30
C ILE A 89 -20.70 -4.23 -5.72
N GLU A 90 -21.54 -5.25 -5.94
CA GLU A 90 -21.28 -6.62 -5.48
C GLU A 90 -19.97 -7.18 -6.04
N ARG A 91 -19.74 -7.04 -7.35
CA ARG A 91 -18.49 -7.50 -7.99
C ARG A 91 -17.27 -6.77 -7.44
N ARG A 92 -17.35 -5.45 -7.23
CA ARG A 92 -16.25 -4.66 -6.66
C ARG A 92 -15.99 -5.03 -5.20
N ALA A 93 -17.04 -5.25 -4.40
CA ALA A 93 -16.91 -5.68 -3.01
C ALA A 93 -16.32 -7.10 -2.89
N ALA A 94 -16.73 -8.03 -3.75
CA ALA A 94 -16.14 -9.36 -3.83
C ALA A 94 -14.66 -9.30 -4.28
N ALA A 95 -14.34 -8.49 -5.29
CA ALA A 95 -12.94 -8.32 -5.72
C ALA A 95 -12.07 -7.69 -4.62
N PHE A 96 -12.61 -6.74 -3.86
CA PHE A 96 -11.90 -6.08 -2.76
C PHE A 96 -11.64 -7.04 -1.59
N THR A 97 -12.65 -7.80 -1.16
CA THR A 97 -12.50 -8.83 -0.11
C THR A 97 -11.51 -9.91 -0.52
N ASN A 98 -11.51 -10.34 -1.78
CA ASN A 98 -10.51 -11.27 -2.30
C ASN A 98 -9.11 -10.65 -2.34
N ARG A 99 -8.95 -9.39 -2.79
CA ARG A 99 -7.64 -8.72 -2.82
C ARG A 99 -7.06 -8.55 -1.42
N THR A 100 -7.88 -8.13 -0.46
CA THR A 100 -7.47 -7.98 0.94
C THR A 100 -7.11 -9.34 1.53
N ARG A 101 -7.95 -10.37 1.32
CA ARG A 101 -7.66 -11.75 1.78
C ARG A 101 -6.33 -12.27 1.24
N VAL A 102 -6.12 -12.21 -0.08
CA VAL A 102 -4.88 -12.64 -0.74
C VAL A 102 -3.67 -11.87 -0.21
N ARG A 103 -3.77 -10.54 -0.07
CA ARG A 103 -2.67 -9.73 0.46
C ARG A 103 -2.34 -10.10 1.91
N ASN A 104 -3.37 -10.36 2.72
CA ASN A 104 -3.23 -10.75 4.12
C ASN A 104 -2.60 -12.15 4.24
N GLN A 105 -3.03 -13.10 3.42
CA GLN A 105 -2.47 -14.45 3.39
C GLN A 105 -1.00 -14.43 2.96
N ARG A 106 -0.68 -13.70 1.89
CA ARG A 106 0.71 -13.51 1.47
C ARG A 106 1.52 -12.81 2.54
N TYR A 107 0.97 -11.85 3.29
CA TYR A 107 1.69 -11.25 4.40
C TYR A 107 2.00 -12.28 5.51
N ALA A 108 1.06 -13.17 5.84
CA ALA A 108 1.32 -14.26 6.79
C ALA A 108 2.44 -15.19 6.30
N ALA A 109 2.40 -15.59 5.02
CA ALA A 109 3.46 -16.40 4.41
C ALA A 109 4.82 -15.68 4.40
N LEU A 110 4.84 -14.38 4.08
CA LEU A 110 6.05 -13.55 4.13
C LEU A 110 6.66 -13.55 5.54
N ARG A 111 5.84 -13.44 6.59
CA ARG A 111 6.31 -13.52 7.98
C ARG A 111 6.90 -14.88 8.32
N ALA A 112 6.24 -15.97 7.91
CA ALA A 112 6.76 -17.32 8.10
C ALA A 112 8.11 -17.53 7.38
N LEU A 113 8.25 -17.02 6.16
CA LEU A 113 9.50 -17.08 5.39
C LEU A 113 10.62 -16.23 6.01
N GLN A 114 10.28 -15.09 6.62
CA GLN A 114 11.24 -14.27 7.37
C GLN A 114 11.75 -15.00 8.62
N GLU A 115 10.87 -15.73 9.32
CA GLU A 115 11.27 -16.53 10.49
C GLU A 115 12.14 -17.73 10.09
N GLY A 116 11.89 -18.34 8.93
CA GLY A 116 12.74 -19.41 8.38
C GLY A 116 14.12 -18.92 7.89
N GLY A 117 14.26 -17.65 7.53
CA GLY A 117 15.55 -17.00 7.22
C GLY A 117 16.21 -17.40 5.89
N GLU A 118 15.84 -18.51 5.27
CA GLU A 118 16.45 -18.99 4.02
C GLU A 118 16.03 -18.15 2.81
N TYR A 119 14.72 -17.94 2.64
CA TYR A 119 14.16 -17.32 1.44
C TYR A 119 14.55 -15.85 1.26
N PHE A 120 14.55 -15.09 2.36
CA PHE A 120 14.96 -13.68 2.40
C PHE A 120 16.41 -13.52 2.89
N SER A 121 17.26 -14.54 2.73
CA SER A 121 18.70 -14.38 2.92
C SER A 121 19.30 -13.50 1.82
N ASP A 122 20.39 -12.80 2.14
CA ASP A 122 21.07 -11.89 1.20
C ASP A 122 21.42 -12.60 -0.11
N GLU A 123 21.97 -13.81 0.01
CA GLU A 123 22.40 -14.60 -1.13
C GLU A 123 21.22 -15.09 -1.98
N GLN A 124 20.13 -15.56 -1.37
CA GLN A 124 18.93 -15.96 -2.12
C GLN A 124 18.30 -14.76 -2.83
N MET A 125 18.20 -13.60 -2.17
CA MET A 125 17.67 -12.40 -2.82
C MET A 125 18.55 -11.95 -3.99
N ARG A 126 19.88 -12.04 -3.86
CA ARG A 126 20.85 -11.74 -4.91
C ARG A 126 20.72 -12.67 -6.11
N ILE A 127 20.56 -13.98 -5.88
CA ILE A 127 20.41 -14.97 -6.97
C ILE A 127 19.10 -14.74 -7.73
N ARG A 128 18.01 -14.46 -7.02
CA ARG A 128 16.67 -14.30 -7.60
C ARG A 128 16.51 -12.98 -8.37
N GLU A 129 17.04 -11.89 -7.83
CA GLU A 129 16.95 -10.55 -8.44
C GLU A 129 18.32 -9.86 -8.52
N PRO A 130 19.23 -10.37 -9.36
CA PRO A 130 20.63 -9.91 -9.40
C PRO A 130 20.77 -8.44 -9.81
N LEU A 131 19.92 -7.95 -10.72
CA LEU A 131 19.96 -6.55 -11.17
C LEU A 131 19.51 -5.58 -10.07
N LEU A 132 18.47 -5.96 -9.31
CA LEU A 132 17.97 -5.15 -8.21
C LEU A 132 18.99 -5.12 -7.07
N TYR A 133 19.65 -6.25 -6.80
CA TYR A 133 20.72 -6.32 -5.81
C TYR A 133 21.88 -5.42 -6.18
N GLU A 134 22.33 -5.45 -7.44
CA GLU A 134 23.44 -4.62 -7.90
C GLU A 134 23.14 -3.13 -7.72
N GLN A 135 21.93 -2.71 -8.07
CA GLN A 135 21.47 -1.33 -7.96
C GLN A 135 21.47 -0.80 -6.51
N TYR A 136 21.10 -1.63 -5.53
CA TYR A 136 20.91 -1.17 -4.14
C TYR A 136 22.08 -1.49 -3.21
N ILE A 137 22.71 -2.65 -3.40
CA ILE A 137 23.73 -3.19 -2.49
C ILE A 137 25.04 -3.38 -3.24
N GLY A 138 25.01 -4.05 -4.40
CA GLY A 138 26.20 -4.51 -5.12
C GLY A 138 27.21 -3.41 -5.42
N GLN A 139 26.76 -2.27 -5.94
CA GLN A 139 27.62 -1.14 -6.31
C GLN A 139 28.29 -0.43 -5.11
N TYR A 140 27.86 -0.70 -3.87
CA TYR A 140 28.34 -0.03 -2.65
C TYR A 140 29.11 -0.95 -1.71
N LEU A 141 29.38 -2.19 -2.14
CA LEU A 141 30.20 -3.11 -1.38
C LEU A 141 31.66 -2.66 -1.35
N THR A 142 32.32 -2.86 -0.23
CA THR A 142 33.76 -2.63 -0.14
C THR A 142 34.54 -3.75 -0.82
N ASP A 143 35.77 -3.46 -1.24
CA ASP A 143 36.65 -4.49 -1.82
C ASP A 143 36.84 -5.69 -0.88
N GLU A 144 36.83 -5.45 0.44
CA GLU A 144 36.91 -6.49 1.48
C GLU A 144 35.67 -7.39 1.47
N GLU A 145 34.47 -6.81 1.40
CA GLU A 145 33.20 -7.55 1.33
C GLU A 145 33.08 -8.36 0.04
N VAL A 146 33.54 -7.79 -1.08
CA VAL A 146 33.60 -8.49 -2.38
C VAL A 146 34.58 -9.66 -2.33
N LEU A 147 35.76 -9.47 -1.74
CA LEU A 147 36.77 -10.52 -1.56
C LEU A 147 36.25 -11.66 -0.68
N ALA A 148 35.68 -11.35 0.48
CA ALA A 148 35.12 -12.33 1.39
C ALA A 148 34.06 -13.20 0.71
N ARG A 149 33.20 -12.58 -0.11
CA ARG A 149 32.17 -13.30 -0.89
C ARG A 149 32.77 -14.20 -1.97
N SER A 150 33.76 -13.71 -2.71
CA SER A 150 34.43 -14.52 -3.74
C SER A 150 35.15 -15.74 -3.13
N GLN A 151 35.64 -15.60 -1.90
CA GLN A 151 36.25 -16.68 -1.14
C GLN A 151 35.23 -17.73 -0.70
N GLU A 152 34.02 -17.32 -0.33
CA GLU A 152 32.93 -18.22 0.08
C GLU A 152 32.47 -19.11 -1.09
N SER A 153 32.38 -18.56 -2.30
CA SER A 153 32.08 -19.36 -3.52
C SER A 153 33.17 -20.38 -3.88
N MET A 154 34.44 -20.09 -3.55
CA MET A 154 35.57 -21.01 -3.82
C MET A 154 35.62 -22.21 -2.85
N LEU A 155 34.93 -22.15 -1.71
CA LEU A 155 34.88 -23.23 -0.73
C LEU A 155 33.81 -24.29 -1.07
N ASP A 156 32.77 -23.91 -1.84
CA ASP A 156 31.68 -24.81 -2.24
C ASP A 156 32.05 -25.71 -3.44
N ASP A 157 33.04 -25.29 -4.24
CA ASP A 157 33.55 -26.03 -5.41
C ASP A 157 34.44 -27.25 -5.05
N ALA A 158 34.72 -27.51 -3.77
CA ALA A 158 35.50 -28.68 -3.34
C ALA A 158 34.77 -30.03 -3.54
N GLN A 159 33.51 -30.03 -3.99
CA GLN A 159 32.73 -31.24 -4.36
C GLN A 159 32.33 -31.32 -5.85
N GLY A 160 32.72 -30.35 -6.69
CA GLY A 160 32.47 -30.37 -8.14
C GLY A 160 33.61 -31.06 -8.91
N GLY A 161 33.32 -32.20 -9.56
CA GLY A 161 34.30 -33.00 -10.28
C GLY A 161 35.07 -32.30 -11.42
N PRO A 162 36.22 -32.86 -11.85
CA PRO A 162 37.11 -32.22 -12.82
C PRO A 162 36.53 -32.31 -14.23
N GLY A 163 36.08 -31.18 -14.78
CA GLY A 163 35.55 -31.18 -16.13
C GLY A 163 35.22 -29.83 -16.75
N ALA A 164 36.23 -29.01 -17.06
CA ALA A 164 36.43 -28.46 -18.41
C ALA A 164 37.53 -27.38 -18.43
N PRO A 165 38.26 -27.23 -19.55
CA PRO A 165 39.53 -26.53 -19.59
C PRO A 165 39.38 -25.04 -19.89
N ALA A 166 40.40 -24.31 -19.45
CA ALA A 166 40.81 -22.98 -19.87
C ALA A 166 40.38 -22.61 -21.30
N GLY A 167 39.24 -21.95 -21.43
CA GLY A 167 38.79 -21.29 -22.63
C GLY A 167 39.02 -19.80 -22.51
N ASN A 168 40.22 -19.36 -22.93
CA ASN A 168 40.54 -17.96 -23.20
C ASN A 168 39.40 -17.30 -24.02
N LYS A 169 38.58 -16.46 -23.39
CA LYS A 169 37.54 -15.67 -24.06
C LYS A 169 37.47 -14.23 -23.52
N GLY A 170 38.62 -13.62 -23.25
CA GLY A 170 38.73 -12.16 -23.13
C GLY A 170 38.72 -11.48 -24.50
N GLY A 171 37.72 -11.77 -25.35
CA GLY A 171 37.61 -11.16 -26.69
C GLY A 171 37.24 -9.67 -26.61
N LEU A 172 37.16 -8.98 -27.75
CA LEU A 172 36.77 -7.56 -27.85
C LEU A 172 35.51 -7.21 -27.04
N THR A 173 34.57 -8.15 -26.89
CA THR A 173 33.38 -8.02 -26.05
C THR A 173 33.69 -7.76 -24.58
N GLN A 174 34.70 -8.43 -24.01
CA GLN A 174 35.14 -8.20 -22.64
C GLN A 174 35.76 -6.82 -22.48
N LEU A 175 36.57 -6.38 -23.45
CA LEU A 175 37.14 -5.03 -23.44
C LEU A 175 36.05 -3.96 -23.59
N LEU A 176 35.05 -4.19 -24.43
CA LEU A 176 33.90 -3.29 -24.56
C LEU A 176 33.13 -3.19 -23.25
N LEU A 177 32.79 -4.34 -22.63
CA LEU A 177 32.12 -4.38 -21.33
C LEU A 177 32.94 -3.64 -20.27
N ASN A 178 34.24 -3.93 -20.15
CA ASN A 178 35.11 -3.25 -19.20
C ASN A 178 35.15 -1.74 -19.43
N SER A 179 35.25 -1.28 -20.69
CA SER A 179 35.26 0.15 -21.02
C SER A 179 33.92 0.85 -20.72
N TYR A 180 32.79 0.18 -20.98
CA TYR A 180 31.46 0.68 -20.62
C TYR A 180 31.28 0.73 -19.10
N GLN A 181 31.74 -0.30 -18.39
CA GLN A 181 31.73 -0.34 -16.94
C GLN A 181 32.55 0.83 -16.38
N GLU A 182 33.78 1.03 -16.86
CA GLU A 182 34.65 2.13 -16.45
C GLU A 182 34.01 3.51 -16.69
N LEU A 183 33.28 3.70 -17.79
CA LEU A 183 32.55 4.95 -18.07
C LEU A 183 31.38 5.19 -17.12
N ILE A 184 30.61 4.15 -16.79
CA ILE A 184 29.50 4.24 -15.83
C ILE A 184 30.06 4.49 -14.43
N THR A 185 31.07 3.73 -14.01
CA THR A 185 31.76 3.91 -12.73
C THR A 185 32.40 5.28 -12.62
N ALA A 186 33.01 5.80 -13.70
CA ALA A 186 33.58 7.15 -13.72
C ALA A 186 32.51 8.26 -13.61
N GLN A 187 31.30 8.05 -14.13
CA GLN A 187 30.18 8.97 -13.91
C GLN A 187 29.61 8.91 -12.49
N GLN A 188 29.72 7.77 -11.80
CA GLN A 188 29.18 7.54 -10.45
C GLN A 188 30.17 7.83 -9.31
N LYS A 189 31.44 8.13 -9.61
CA LYS A 189 32.58 7.98 -8.67
C LYS A 189 32.69 8.97 -7.52
N ASP A 190 31.84 9.99 -7.41
CA ASP A 190 32.04 11.03 -6.38
C ASP A 190 31.24 10.81 -5.10
N TRP A 191 30.46 9.73 -5.00
CA TRP A 191 29.63 9.46 -3.83
C TRP A 191 29.78 8.02 -3.32
N GLU A 192 30.42 7.88 -2.16
CA GLU A 192 30.37 6.66 -1.35
C GLU A 192 29.35 6.85 -0.22
N PRO A 193 28.26 6.06 -0.18
CA PRO A 193 27.31 6.15 0.91
C PRO A 193 27.98 5.80 2.23
N THR A 194 27.64 6.55 3.26
CA THR A 194 28.00 6.25 4.64
C THR A 194 27.43 4.89 5.06
N ALA A 195 27.96 4.29 6.13
CA ALA A 195 27.44 3.02 6.64
C ALA A 195 25.94 3.07 6.97
N GLU A 196 25.45 4.22 7.46
CA GLU A 196 24.02 4.45 7.74
C GLU A 196 23.20 4.47 6.44
N GLU A 197 23.68 5.15 5.39
CA GLU A 197 23.00 5.18 4.10
C GLU A 197 23.02 3.81 3.40
N LYS A 198 24.12 3.05 3.52
CA LYS A 198 24.17 1.66 3.06
C LYS A 198 23.12 0.78 3.77
N ALA A 199 22.90 1.01 5.07
CA ALA A 199 21.85 0.31 5.82
C ALA A 199 20.45 0.65 5.30
N LEU A 200 20.18 1.94 5.05
CA LEU A 200 18.90 2.38 4.47
C LEU A 200 18.66 1.80 3.08
N LEU A 201 19.68 1.83 2.20
CA LEU A 201 19.60 1.22 0.86
C LEU A 201 19.31 -0.28 0.93
N ARG A 202 19.90 -0.98 1.91
CA ARG A 202 19.63 -2.39 2.16
C ARG A 202 18.20 -2.63 2.64
N GLU A 203 17.68 -1.78 3.53
CA GLU A 203 16.29 -1.84 3.97
C GLU A 203 15.31 -1.56 2.82
N GLU A 204 15.63 -0.62 1.93
CA GLU A 204 14.84 -0.34 0.73
C GLU A 204 14.83 -1.52 -0.24
N PHE A 205 15.98 -2.15 -0.47
CA PHE A 205 16.10 -3.37 -1.26
C PHE A 205 15.19 -4.47 -0.71
N ILE A 206 15.29 -4.74 0.59
CA ILE A 206 14.47 -5.72 1.28
C ILE A 206 12.98 -5.36 1.16
N GLY A 207 12.64 -4.07 1.28
CA GLY A 207 11.29 -3.55 1.07
C GLY A 207 10.76 -3.83 -0.33
N GLN A 208 11.58 -3.63 -1.37
CA GLN A 208 11.21 -3.98 -2.74
C GLN A 208 10.98 -5.48 -2.91
N MET A 209 11.85 -6.32 -2.34
CA MET A 209 11.69 -7.77 -2.38
C MET A 209 10.39 -8.21 -1.69
N HIS A 210 10.06 -7.63 -0.54
CA HIS A 210 8.79 -7.88 0.13
C HIS A 210 7.58 -7.46 -0.70
N GLN A 211 7.61 -6.28 -1.34
CA GLN A 211 6.50 -5.84 -2.18
C GLN A 211 6.32 -6.75 -3.42
N ARG A 212 7.41 -7.18 -4.06
CA ARG A 212 7.34 -8.14 -5.18
C ARG A 212 6.68 -9.44 -4.75
N PHE A 213 7.03 -9.94 -3.56
CA PHE A 213 6.40 -11.13 -2.99
C PHE A 213 4.90 -10.93 -2.78
N LEU A 214 4.49 -9.84 -2.11
CA LEU A 214 3.08 -9.53 -1.84
C LEU A 214 2.28 -9.32 -3.13
N ASP A 215 2.89 -8.69 -4.14
CA ASP A 215 2.29 -8.46 -5.45
C ASP A 215 2.13 -9.73 -6.29
N GLY A 216 2.76 -10.84 -5.91
CA GLY A 216 2.67 -12.08 -6.67
C GLY A 216 3.64 -12.16 -7.85
N LYS A 217 4.74 -11.42 -7.79
CA LYS A 217 5.69 -11.26 -8.92
C LYS A 217 6.89 -12.19 -8.84
N ASP A 218 7.05 -12.91 -7.74
CA ASP A 218 8.18 -13.79 -7.50
C ASP A 218 7.99 -15.13 -8.19
N LYS A 219 8.88 -15.48 -9.11
CA LYS A 219 8.69 -16.66 -9.98
C LYS A 219 9.00 -17.97 -9.27
N ASP A 220 9.74 -17.89 -8.17
CA ASP A 220 10.23 -19.06 -7.43
C ASP A 220 9.20 -19.56 -6.40
N ILE A 221 8.05 -18.87 -6.26
CA ILE A 221 6.98 -19.23 -5.32
C ILE A 221 5.70 -19.60 -6.06
N ASN A 222 5.09 -20.69 -5.63
CA ASN A 222 3.75 -21.08 -6.08
C ASN A 222 2.67 -20.34 -5.28
N TYR A 223 2.20 -19.20 -5.79
CA TYR A 223 1.19 -18.39 -5.11
C TYR A 223 -0.18 -19.06 -4.95
N SER A 224 -0.52 -20.06 -5.78
CA SER A 224 -1.77 -20.80 -5.58
C SER A 224 -1.79 -21.54 -4.25
N GLU A 225 -0.65 -22.10 -3.84
CA GLU A 225 -0.52 -22.77 -2.53
C GLU A 225 -0.62 -21.78 -1.39
N VAL A 226 -0.11 -20.55 -1.56
CA VAL A 226 -0.15 -19.50 -0.54
C VAL A 226 -1.56 -18.90 -0.40
N ASP A 227 -2.21 -18.59 -1.51
CA ASP A 227 -3.50 -17.88 -1.55
C ASP A 227 -4.69 -18.79 -1.17
N GLU A 228 -4.53 -20.11 -1.27
CA GLU A 228 -5.55 -21.09 -0.88
C GLU A 228 -5.29 -21.71 0.51
N ASN A 229 -4.19 -21.35 1.18
CA ASN A 229 -3.86 -21.91 2.49
C ASN A 229 -4.81 -21.37 3.59
N PRO A 230 -5.61 -22.25 4.25
CA PRO A 230 -6.51 -21.85 5.32
C PRO A 230 -5.79 -21.42 6.60
N ASP A 231 -4.55 -21.87 6.84
CA ASP A 231 -3.76 -21.50 8.02
C ASP A 231 -3.42 -20.00 8.04
N TYR A 232 -3.42 -19.36 6.87
CA TYR A 232 -3.16 -17.93 6.70
C TYR A 232 -4.44 -17.07 6.63
N ASP A 233 -5.64 -17.69 6.67
CA ASP A 233 -6.94 -17.00 6.57
C ASP A 233 -7.33 -16.25 7.87
N ASN A 234 -6.62 -16.51 8.98
CA ASN A 234 -6.95 -16.02 10.31
C ASN A 234 -6.05 -14.88 10.83
N LEU A 235 -5.80 -13.87 10.01
CA LEU A 235 -5.30 -12.59 10.51
C LEU A 235 -6.40 -11.53 10.40
N ASP A 236 -7.10 -11.31 11.51
CA ASP A 236 -7.89 -10.11 11.74
C ASP A 236 -6.93 -8.92 11.86
N ILE A 237 -6.47 -8.39 10.71
CA ILE A 237 -5.48 -7.29 10.66
C ILE A 237 -6.11 -5.94 11.03
N VAL A 238 -7.20 -5.93 11.79
CA VAL A 238 -7.91 -4.70 12.20
C VAL A 238 -7.13 -3.87 13.24
N SER A 239 -5.94 -4.30 13.69
CA SER A 239 -5.25 -3.66 14.82
C SER A 239 -3.80 -3.23 14.55
N ARG A 240 -3.54 -2.55 13.42
CA ARG A 240 -2.29 -1.76 13.22
C ARG A 240 -2.44 -0.43 12.46
N ASP A 241 -3.65 0.06 12.21
CA ASP A 241 -3.86 1.45 11.77
C ASP A 241 -3.76 2.47 12.93
N GLU A 242 -3.41 2.00 14.14
CA GLU A 242 -2.92 2.87 15.23
C GLU A 242 -1.39 2.88 15.22
N ARG A 243 -0.83 3.99 14.71
CA ARG A 243 0.59 4.42 14.71
C ARG A 243 1.44 4.07 13.49
N ILE A 244 1.18 4.76 12.38
CA ILE A 244 2.21 5.60 11.73
C ILE A 244 1.52 6.89 11.28
N ILE A 245 1.43 7.86 12.19
CA ILE A 245 1.44 9.28 11.84
C ILE A 245 2.74 9.79 12.47
N LEU A 246 3.62 10.32 11.62
CA LEU A 246 4.85 11.02 12.01
C LEU A 246 4.54 12.17 12.97
#